data_AF-A0ABD5T625-F1
#
_entry.id   AF-A0ABD5T625-F1
#
_cell.length_a   1.000
_cell.length_b   1.000
_cell.length_c   1.000
_cell.angle_alpha   90.00
_cell.angle_beta   90.00
_cell.angle_gamma   90.00
#
_symmetry.space_group_name_H-M   'P 1'
#
loop_
_entity.id
_entity.type
_entity.pdbx_description
1 polymer ?
#
loop_
_entity_poly.entity_id
_entity_poly.type
_entity_poly.pdbx_seq_one_letter_code
_entity_poly.pdbx_strand_id
1 'polypeptide(L)'
;AAAGDGTAADVFAAIREAYDAVGHPDEWREHHQGGAAGFAGREWIATPESDEPVRCPMGYAWNPTVQGAKSEDTHLVAADRTETLTKTGQWPTHDVEPVAVHGIPAEPRELTAPVIR
;
A
#
# COMPACT_ATOMS: atom_id res chain seq x y z
N ALA A 1 -8.15 1.50 10.06
CA ALA A 1 -8.30 2.53 11.10
C ALA A 1 -6.94 3.18 11.31
N ALA A 2 -6.83 4.51 11.27
CA ALA A 2 -5.56 5.25 11.35
C ALA A 2 -5.20 5.70 12.79
N ALA A 3 -5.50 4.84 13.75
CA ALA A 3 -5.06 4.97 15.13
C ALA A 3 -4.97 3.55 15.70
N GLY A 4 -3.90 2.85 15.35
CA GLY A 4 -3.62 1.51 15.84
C GLY A 4 -2.13 1.36 16.00
N ASP A 5 -1.73 0.72 17.08
CA ASP A 5 -0.44 0.14 17.44
C ASP A 5 0.15 -0.85 16.40
N GLY A 6 -0.27 -0.76 15.14
CA GLY A 6 0.17 -1.64 14.06
C GLY A 6 1.62 -1.36 13.67
N THR A 7 2.26 -2.42 13.21
CA THR A 7 3.65 -2.45 12.77
C THR A 7 3.72 -2.62 11.26
N ALA A 8 4.91 -2.41 10.70
CA ALA A 8 5.20 -2.74 9.31
C ALA A 8 4.95 -4.23 9.01
N ALA A 9 5.19 -5.14 9.95
CA ALA A 9 4.87 -6.57 9.79
C ALA A 9 3.36 -6.82 9.67
N ASP A 10 2.50 -6.10 10.41
CA ASP A 10 1.05 -6.24 10.29
C ASP A 10 0.57 -5.84 8.89
N VAL A 11 1.12 -4.76 8.33
CA VAL A 11 0.84 -4.37 6.94
C VAL A 11 1.38 -5.40 5.96
N PHE A 12 2.58 -5.93 6.21
CA PHE A 12 3.20 -6.93 5.35
C PHE A 12 2.41 -8.26 5.34
N ALA A 13 1.80 -8.64 6.46
CA ALA A 13 0.91 -9.80 6.54
C ALA A 13 -0.30 -9.64 5.60
N ALA A 14 -0.94 -8.46 5.60
CA ALA A 14 -2.04 -8.15 4.68
C ALA A 14 -1.59 -8.14 3.21
N ILE A 15 -0.38 -7.66 2.92
CA ILE A 15 0.20 -7.73 1.57
C ILE A 15 0.33 -9.19 1.12
N ARG A 16 0.88 -10.07 1.97
CA ARG A 16 1.02 -11.49 1.65
C ARG A 16 -0.33 -12.18 1.43
N GLU A 17 -1.33 -11.86 2.24
CA GLU A 17 -2.69 -12.38 2.04
C GLU A 17 -3.29 -11.90 0.71
N ALA A 18 -3.10 -10.63 0.36
CA ALA A 18 -3.54 -10.10 -0.93
C ALA A 18 -2.88 -10.84 -2.11
N TYR A 19 -1.57 -11.11 -2.02
CA TYR A 19 -0.83 -11.89 -3.02
C TYR A 19 -1.38 -13.32 -3.18
N ASP A 20 -1.64 -14.02 -2.09
CA ASP A 20 -2.24 -15.36 -2.10
C ASP A 20 -3.64 -15.33 -2.74
N ALA A 21 -4.48 -14.36 -2.33
CA ALA A 21 -5.84 -14.22 -2.81
C ALA A 21 -5.94 -13.93 -4.32
N VAL A 22 -4.92 -13.28 -4.93
CA VAL A 22 -4.86 -13.07 -6.39
C VAL A 22 -4.12 -14.19 -7.14
N GLY A 23 -3.71 -15.27 -6.46
CA GLY A 23 -3.06 -16.43 -7.09
C GLY A 23 -1.55 -16.34 -7.25
N HIS A 24 -0.90 -15.42 -6.52
CA HIS A 24 0.54 -15.12 -6.60
C HIS A 24 1.23 -15.19 -5.21
N PRO A 25 1.09 -16.29 -4.44
CA PRO A 25 1.46 -16.37 -3.02
C PRO A 25 2.93 -16.09 -2.69
N ASP A 26 3.82 -16.24 -3.67
CA ASP A 26 5.27 -16.12 -3.48
C ASP A 26 5.88 -14.90 -4.18
N GLU A 27 5.13 -14.17 -5.02
CA GLU A 27 5.65 -13.04 -5.82
C GLU A 27 6.17 -11.88 -4.96
N TRP A 28 5.65 -11.72 -3.74
CA TRP A 28 6.15 -10.70 -2.81
C TRP A 28 7.63 -10.87 -2.46
N ARG A 29 8.23 -12.06 -2.66
CA ARG A 29 9.64 -12.33 -2.39
C ARG A 29 10.58 -11.79 -3.47
N GLU A 30 10.05 -11.56 -4.66
CA GLU A 30 10.86 -11.18 -5.83
C GLU A 30 11.23 -9.69 -5.85
N HIS A 31 10.62 -8.89 -4.97
CA HIS A 31 10.90 -7.47 -4.81
C HIS A 31 10.52 -7.00 -3.40
N HIS A 32 11.08 -5.90 -2.90
CA HIS A 32 10.57 -5.32 -1.65
C HIS A 32 9.19 -4.67 -1.89
N GLN A 33 8.27 -4.76 -0.94
CA GLN A 33 6.89 -4.32 -1.20
C GLN A 33 6.61 -2.86 -0.84
N GLY A 34 7.54 -2.21 -0.14
CA GLY A 34 7.44 -0.79 0.18
C GLY A 34 7.74 -0.52 1.64
N GLY A 35 7.36 0.68 2.09
CA GLY A 35 7.50 1.08 3.48
C GLY A 35 7.37 2.58 3.68
N ALA A 36 7.85 3.08 4.81
CA ALA A 36 7.81 4.50 5.12
C ALA A 36 8.64 5.33 4.13
N ALA A 37 8.05 6.42 3.67
CA ALA A 37 8.67 7.41 2.80
C ALA A 37 8.82 8.74 3.55
N GLY A 38 9.92 9.45 3.29
CA GLY A 38 10.27 10.68 3.98
C GLY A 38 11.40 11.42 3.30
N PHE A 39 12.40 11.83 4.05
CA PHE A 39 13.60 12.47 3.51
C PHE A 39 14.55 11.44 2.90
N ALA A 40 14.67 10.27 3.53
CA ALA A 40 15.40 9.15 2.96
C ALA A 40 14.62 8.53 1.78
N GLY A 41 15.33 7.88 0.85
CA GLY A 41 14.69 7.15 -0.26
C GLY A 41 13.67 6.12 0.22
N ARG A 42 13.94 5.52 1.39
CA ARG A 42 13.00 4.85 2.29
C ARG A 42 13.46 5.13 3.72
N GLU A 43 12.55 5.52 4.59
CA GLU A 43 12.83 5.61 6.03
C GLU A 43 12.94 4.21 6.63
N TRP A 44 12.13 3.28 6.12
CA TRP A 44 12.31 1.84 6.30
C TRP A 44 11.59 1.08 5.19
N ILE A 45 11.95 -0.19 5.03
CA ILE A 45 11.32 -1.15 4.11
C ILE A 45 10.67 -2.23 4.96
N ALA A 46 9.39 -2.52 4.75
CA ALA A 46 8.70 -3.55 5.50
C ALA A 46 9.20 -4.95 5.12
N THR A 47 9.38 -5.78 6.13
CA THR A 47 9.58 -7.23 6.02
C THR A 47 8.60 -7.96 6.94
N PRO A 48 8.45 -9.29 6.82
CA PRO A 48 7.65 -10.06 7.77
C PRO A 48 8.13 -9.97 9.22
N GLU A 49 9.40 -9.62 9.45
CA GLU A 49 10.03 -9.50 10.77
C GLU A 49 10.11 -8.06 11.28
N SER A 50 9.66 -7.07 10.51
CA SER A 50 9.71 -5.65 10.87
C SER A 50 8.92 -5.34 12.15
N ASP A 51 9.51 -4.55 13.04
CA ASP A 51 8.87 -4.03 14.25
C ASP A 51 8.60 -2.52 14.17
N GLU A 52 8.90 -1.89 13.03
CA GLU A 52 8.71 -0.46 12.87
C GLU A 52 7.23 -0.08 13.00
N PRO A 53 6.89 0.89 13.85
CA PRO A 53 5.51 1.28 14.06
C PRO A 53 4.97 2.06 12.84
N VAL A 54 3.70 1.81 12.51
CA VAL A 54 2.94 2.69 11.63
C VAL A 54 2.64 3.98 12.40
N ARG A 55 3.06 5.12 11.84
CA ARG A 55 2.96 6.44 12.46
C ARG A 55 1.94 7.30 11.70
N CYS A 56 1.34 8.23 12.42
CA CYS A 56 0.49 9.27 11.85
C CYS A 56 0.94 10.65 12.40
N PRO A 57 1.05 11.69 11.56
CA PRO A 57 0.98 11.65 10.09
C PRO A 57 2.27 11.08 9.49
N MET A 58 2.18 10.22 8.48
CA MET A 58 3.35 9.67 7.77
C MET A 58 3.02 9.31 6.32
N GLY A 59 4.00 9.44 5.44
CA GLY A 59 3.94 8.96 4.06
C GLY A 59 4.40 7.52 3.95
N TYR A 60 3.67 6.71 3.18
CA TYR A 60 4.02 5.32 2.88
C TYR A 60 3.97 5.08 1.39
N ALA A 61 5.07 4.59 0.82
CA ALA A 61 5.15 4.19 -0.58
C ALA A 61 5.10 2.67 -0.67
N TRP A 62 4.03 2.15 -1.28
CA TRP A 62 3.82 0.72 -1.51
C TRP A 62 3.89 0.44 -3.00
N ASN A 63 4.64 -0.61 -3.36
CA ASN A 63 5.06 -0.85 -4.73
C ASN A 63 4.90 -2.32 -5.17
N PRO A 64 3.68 -2.88 -5.13
CA PRO A 64 3.44 -4.28 -5.47
C PRO A 64 3.90 -4.64 -6.89
N THR A 65 4.51 -5.81 -6.99
CA THR A 65 5.06 -6.39 -8.23
C THR A 65 4.48 -7.76 -8.50
N VAL A 66 4.28 -8.07 -9.77
CA VAL A 66 4.22 -9.44 -10.29
C VAL A 66 5.14 -9.53 -11.50
N GLN A 67 5.48 -10.73 -11.97
CA GLN A 67 6.28 -10.88 -13.19
C GLN A 67 5.75 -10.02 -14.35
N GLY A 68 6.58 -9.07 -14.80
CA GLY A 68 6.28 -8.18 -15.92
C GLY A 68 5.51 -6.90 -15.57
N ALA A 69 5.09 -6.69 -14.32
CA ALA A 69 4.36 -5.50 -13.91
C ALA A 69 4.72 -5.00 -12.50
N LYS A 70 4.75 -3.67 -12.34
CA LYS A 70 4.84 -2.99 -11.04
C LYS A 70 3.83 -1.86 -11.02
N SER A 71 3.13 -1.72 -9.89
CA SER A 71 2.39 -0.50 -9.55
C SER A 71 2.99 0.10 -8.29
N GLU A 72 3.06 1.43 -8.19
CA GLU A 72 3.57 2.10 -6.99
C GLU A 72 2.82 3.40 -6.72
N ASP A 73 2.35 3.54 -5.49
CA ASP A 73 1.70 4.75 -5.03
C ASP A 73 2.16 5.13 -3.61
N THR A 74 2.25 6.44 -3.38
CA THR A 74 2.51 7.01 -2.05
C THR A 74 1.21 7.47 -1.43
N HIS A 75 0.97 7.06 -0.19
CA HIS A 75 -0.20 7.44 0.60
C HIS A 75 0.21 8.21 1.85
N LEU A 76 -0.44 9.34 2.12
CA LEU A 76 -0.44 9.97 3.43
C LEU A 76 -1.41 9.21 4.32
N VAL A 77 -0.93 8.72 5.45
CA VAL A 77 -1.76 8.18 6.54
C VAL A 77 -1.78 9.19 7.67
N ALA A 78 -2.96 9.69 8.00
CA ALA A 78 -3.23 10.64 9.07
C ALA A 78 -4.35 10.10 9.97
N ALA A 79 -4.52 10.66 11.16
CA ALA A 79 -5.44 10.14 12.17
C ALA A 79 -6.90 10.00 11.67
N ASP A 80 -7.32 10.88 10.77
CA ASP A 80 -8.68 10.98 10.25
C ASP A 80 -8.83 10.47 8.80
N ARG A 81 -7.71 10.25 8.07
CA ARG A 81 -7.77 9.90 6.65
C ARG A 81 -6.57 9.13 6.13
N THR A 82 -6.77 8.49 4.98
CA THR A 82 -5.70 8.00 4.11
C THR A 82 -5.88 8.63 2.73
N GLU A 83 -4.82 9.23 2.19
CA GLU A 83 -4.87 10.03 0.96
C GLU A 83 -3.77 9.60 0.00
N THR A 84 -4.11 9.24 -1.24
CA THR A 84 -3.14 8.90 -2.29
C THR A 84 -2.52 10.19 -2.85
N LEU A 85 -1.21 10.36 -2.72
CA LEU A 85 -0.47 11.57 -3.13
C LEU A 85 0.04 11.52 -4.57
N THR A 86 0.17 10.33 -5.15
CA THR A 86 0.82 10.10 -6.45
C THR A 86 -0.15 10.00 -7.63
N LYS A 87 -1.46 10.15 -7.38
CA LYS A 87 -2.46 10.11 -8.45
C LYS A 87 -2.54 11.46 -9.18
N THR A 88 -2.03 11.51 -10.41
CA THR A 88 -1.88 12.77 -11.20
C THR A 88 -3.02 13.05 -12.20
N GLY A 89 -3.88 12.06 -12.45
CA GLY A 89 -4.92 12.14 -13.49
C GLY A 89 -4.39 12.12 -14.94
N GLN A 90 -3.09 11.94 -15.14
CA GLN A 90 -2.46 11.95 -16.48
C GLN A 90 -2.37 10.56 -17.14
N TRP A 91 -2.65 9.50 -16.37
CA TRP A 91 -2.54 8.12 -16.83
C TRP A 91 -3.92 7.47 -16.93
N PRO A 92 -4.18 6.67 -17.98
CA PRO A 92 -5.38 5.86 -18.06
C PRO A 92 -5.51 4.95 -16.84
N THR A 93 -6.72 4.86 -16.30
CA THR A 93 -7.05 3.94 -15.20
C THR A 93 -8.33 3.19 -15.54
N HIS A 94 -8.47 2.00 -14.98
CA HIS A 94 -9.66 1.17 -15.10
C HIS A 94 -10.09 0.70 -13.71
N ASP A 95 -11.40 0.53 -13.53
CA ASP A 95 -11.95 0.01 -12.28
C ASP A 95 -11.68 -1.48 -12.14
N VAL A 96 -11.40 -1.90 -10.90
CA VAL A 96 -11.14 -3.29 -10.54
C VAL A 96 -11.87 -3.63 -9.25
N GLU A 97 -12.24 -4.89 -9.09
CA GLU A 97 -12.82 -5.42 -7.85
C GLU A 97 -11.69 -5.88 -6.92
N PRO A 98 -11.67 -5.44 -5.65
CA PRO A 98 -10.66 -5.90 -4.70
C PRO A 98 -10.95 -7.34 -4.27
N VAL A 99 -9.89 -8.11 -3.99
CA VAL A 99 -10.00 -9.41 -3.31
C VAL A 99 -10.27 -9.21 -1.81
N ALA A 100 -10.89 -10.20 -1.18
CA ALA A 100 -11.07 -10.21 0.26
C ALA A 100 -9.72 -10.39 0.97
N VAL A 101 -9.42 -9.50 1.92
CA VAL A 101 -8.25 -9.58 2.82
C VAL A 101 -8.76 -9.36 4.24
N HIS A 102 -8.29 -10.17 5.20
CA HIS A 102 -8.78 -10.16 6.56
C HIS A 102 -8.63 -8.78 7.21
N GLY A 103 -9.72 -8.28 7.80
CA GLY A 103 -9.73 -6.99 8.49
C GLY A 103 -9.70 -5.77 7.56
N ILE A 104 -9.70 -5.96 6.23
CA ILE A 104 -9.72 -4.89 5.24
C ILE A 104 -11.08 -4.89 4.49
N PRO A 105 -11.80 -3.76 4.46
CA PRO A 105 -13.03 -3.66 3.67
C PRO A 105 -12.76 -3.90 2.18
N ALA A 106 -13.54 -4.78 1.57
CA ALA A 106 -13.49 -5.09 0.13
C ALA A 106 -14.44 -4.20 -0.70
N GLU A 107 -14.82 -3.03 -0.18
CA GLU A 107 -15.64 -2.09 -0.95
C GLU A 107 -14.81 -1.53 -2.11
N PRO A 108 -15.38 -1.47 -3.33
CA PRO A 108 -14.73 -0.81 -4.45
C PRO A 108 -14.35 0.62 -4.06
N ARG A 109 -13.08 0.95 -4.16
CA ARG A 109 -12.62 2.32 -4.00
C ARG A 109 -12.58 2.96 -5.36
N GLU A 110 -13.37 4.01 -5.53
CA GLU A 110 -13.17 4.89 -6.67
C GLU A 110 -11.77 5.48 -6.53
N LEU A 111 -10.89 5.11 -7.44
CA LEU A 111 -9.59 5.75 -7.53
C LEU A 111 -9.85 7.10 -8.24
N THR A 112 -10.57 8.02 -7.62
CA THR A 112 -10.81 9.35 -8.20
C THR A 112 -9.59 10.23 -7.94
N ALA A 113 -8.93 10.70 -9.00
CA ALA A 113 -8.00 11.82 -8.86
C ALA A 113 -8.84 13.09 -8.90
N PRO A 114 -8.63 14.08 -8.02
CA PRO A 114 -8.93 15.44 -8.43
C PRO A 114 -8.06 15.74 -9.66
N VAL A 115 -8.71 15.95 -10.80
CA VAL A 115 -8.03 16.52 -11.98
C VAL A 115 -7.63 17.94 -11.58
N ILE A 116 -6.36 18.15 -11.24
CA ILE A 116 -5.83 19.51 -11.12
C ILE A 116 -5.73 20.04 -12.55
N ARG A 117 -6.72 20.86 -12.94
CA ARG A 117 -6.65 21.72 -14.13
C ARG A 117 -5.84 22.97 -13.81
#